data_AF-A0A7X3GIY3-F1
#
_entry.id   AF-A0A7X3GIY3-F1
#
_cell.length_a   1.000
_cell.length_b   1.000
_cell.length_c   1.000
_cell.angle_alpha   90.00
_cell.angle_beta   90.00
_cell.angle_gamma   90.00
#
_symmetry.space_group_name_H-M   'P 1'
#
loop_
_entity.id
_entity.type
_entity.pdbx_description
1 polymer ?
#
loop_
_entity_poly.entity_id
_entity_poly.type
_entity_poly.pdbx_seq_one_letter_code
_entity_poly.pdbx_strand_id
1 'polypeptide(L)'
;MISSKASAKRQCATKCRPKRRLSGATLGTYTTGILRRPPGTQFSLVDAVNLSKFSRSVTVRVYDWSSGTPVALPVFPCETRSCTVWLGANRSDFLYADVSNVQFKYEVRITRPIDRNLVTNVFGVSNTPFTPQPGDTVLQKNLVRIRRMR
;
A
#
# COMPACT_ATOMS: atom_id res chain seq x y z
N MET A 1 49.28 32.36 -51.99
CA MET A 1 48.13 31.42 -51.98
C MET A 1 48.67 30.09 -51.45
N ILE A 2 48.27 29.42 -50.38
CA ILE A 2 47.17 29.41 -49.40
C ILE A 2 47.79 28.68 -48.17
N SER A 3 47.98 29.33 -47.02
CA SER A 3 47.17 29.24 -45.79
C SER A 3 46.91 27.82 -45.22
N SER A 4 47.63 27.52 -44.14
CA SER A 4 47.13 27.13 -42.79
C SER A 4 46.07 26.00 -42.66
N LYS A 5 46.40 24.95 -41.91
CA LYS A 5 46.00 24.69 -40.49
C LYS A 5 45.79 23.19 -40.21
N ALA A 6 46.56 22.71 -39.24
CA ALA A 6 46.29 21.48 -38.51
C ALA A 6 44.90 21.56 -37.84
N SER A 7 44.04 20.57 -38.11
CA SER A 7 42.75 20.44 -37.43
C SER A 7 42.89 19.44 -36.30
N ALA A 8 42.84 19.97 -35.08
CA ALA A 8 42.96 19.25 -33.83
C ALA A 8 41.76 18.31 -33.62
N LYS A 9 42.08 17.09 -33.16
CA LYS A 9 41.16 16.10 -32.59
C LYS A 9 40.27 16.77 -31.53
N ARG A 10 38.96 16.86 -31.78
CA ARG A 10 37.96 17.08 -30.73
C ARG A 10 37.42 15.72 -30.28
N GLN A 11 38.06 15.13 -29.28
CA GLN A 11 37.41 14.14 -28.42
C GLN A 11 36.35 14.89 -27.60
N CYS A 12 35.08 14.75 -27.99
CA CYS A 12 33.98 15.17 -27.14
C CYS A 12 33.92 14.18 -25.98
N ALA A 13 34.53 14.54 -24.84
CA ALA A 13 34.39 13.82 -23.59
C ALA A 13 32.96 14.02 -23.08
N THR A 14 32.03 13.21 -23.57
CA THR A 14 30.70 13.04 -22.99
C THR A 14 30.91 12.50 -21.59
N LYS A 15 30.98 13.39 -20.59
CA LYS A 15 30.84 13.04 -19.18
C LYS A 15 29.59 12.15 -19.07
N CYS A 16 29.80 10.86 -18.85
CA CYS A 16 28.78 9.94 -18.40
C CYS A 16 28.19 10.52 -17.12
N ARG A 17 27.11 11.30 -17.23
CA ARG A 17 26.28 11.64 -16.08
C ARG A 17 25.83 10.30 -15.51
N PRO A 18 26.09 10.00 -14.23
CA PRO A 18 25.58 8.77 -13.65
C PRO A 18 24.07 8.75 -13.89
N LYS A 19 23.58 7.68 -14.54
CA LYS A 19 22.15 7.42 -14.67
C LYS A 19 21.59 7.56 -13.27
N ARG A 20 20.82 8.64 -13.04
CA ARG A 20 20.12 8.88 -11.79
C ARG A 20 19.30 7.60 -11.58
N ARG A 21 19.74 6.71 -10.68
CA ARG A 21 18.91 5.56 -10.29
C ARG A 21 17.57 6.17 -9.94
N LEU A 22 16.52 5.83 -10.69
CA LEU A 22 15.16 6.09 -10.26
C LEU A 22 15.10 5.53 -8.84
N SER A 23 15.17 6.42 -7.85
CA SER A 23 15.06 6.00 -6.46
C SER A 23 13.70 5.35 -6.38
N GLY A 24 13.67 4.02 -6.27
CA GLY A 24 12.43 3.28 -6.13
C GLY A 24 11.60 3.96 -5.05
N ALA A 25 10.30 4.12 -5.29
CA ALA A 25 9.44 4.82 -4.37
C ALA A 25 9.61 4.23 -2.97
N THR A 26 9.95 5.08 -1.99
CA THR A 26 10.15 4.62 -0.62
C THR A 26 8.83 4.05 -0.11
N LEU A 27 8.85 2.78 0.31
CA LEU A 27 7.68 2.11 0.85
C LEU A 27 7.54 2.39 2.35
N GLY A 28 6.31 2.53 2.82
CA GLY A 28 5.94 2.57 4.22
C GLY A 28 4.90 1.50 4.53
N THR A 29 5.00 0.89 5.72
CA THR A 29 3.95 0.02 6.27
C THR A 29 3.17 0.80 7.30
N TYR A 30 1.85 0.77 7.16
CA TYR A 30 0.88 1.46 7.97
C TYR A 30 -0.01 0.42 8.63
N THR A 31 -0.38 0.63 9.90
CA THR A 31 -1.25 -0.27 10.65
C THR A 31 -2.44 0.48 11.23
N THR A 32 -3.56 -0.21 11.33
CA THR A 32 -4.71 0.22 12.14
C THR A 32 -4.42 0.13 13.64
N GLY A 33 -3.37 -0.60 14.05
CA GLY A 33 -3.32 -1.20 15.37
C GLY A 33 -4.39 -2.27 15.51
N ILE A 34 -4.66 -2.69 16.75
CA ILE A 34 -5.70 -3.68 17.03
C ILE A 34 -7.08 -3.00 17.02
N LEU A 35 -7.97 -3.47 16.15
CA LEU A 35 -9.39 -3.15 16.13
C LEU A 35 -10.18 -4.23 16.86
N ARG A 36 -11.18 -3.84 17.64
CA ARG A 36 -12.15 -4.77 18.23
C ARG A 36 -13.20 -5.05 17.19
N ARG A 37 -13.50 -6.32 16.91
CA ARG A 37 -14.52 -6.70 15.94
C ARG A 37 -15.91 -6.57 16.57
N PRO A 38 -16.76 -5.62 16.13
CA PRO A 38 -18.18 -5.62 16.48
C PRO A 38 -18.87 -6.87 15.91
N PRO A 39 -19.92 -7.42 16.57
CA PRO A 39 -20.59 -8.63 16.12
C PRO A 39 -21.10 -8.60 14.67
N GLY A 40 -21.47 -7.42 14.17
CA GLY A 40 -21.96 -7.20 12.80
C GLY A 40 -20.87 -7.19 11.72
N THR A 41 -19.59 -7.13 12.08
CA THR A 41 -18.49 -7.10 11.10
C THR A 41 -18.23 -8.50 10.57
N GLN A 42 -18.38 -8.65 9.25
CA GLN A 42 -18.09 -9.86 8.48
C GLN A 42 -16.78 -9.72 7.71
N PHE A 43 -16.51 -8.54 7.16
CA PHE A 43 -15.31 -8.30 6.36
C PHE A 43 -14.53 -7.08 6.87
N SER A 44 -13.21 -7.16 6.77
CA SER A 44 -12.33 -6.00 6.87
C SER A 44 -11.98 -5.55 5.45
N LEU A 45 -12.52 -4.41 5.03
CA LEU A 45 -12.35 -3.82 3.71
C LEU A 45 -11.30 -2.71 3.75
N VAL A 46 -10.40 -2.71 2.78
CA VAL A 46 -9.37 -1.68 2.57
C VAL A 46 -9.65 -0.98 1.25
N ASP A 47 -10.21 0.22 1.33
CA ASP A 47 -10.39 1.08 0.17
C ASP A 47 -9.09 1.81 -0.12
N ALA A 48 -8.63 1.73 -1.37
CA ALA A 48 -7.47 2.46 -1.85
C ALA A 48 -7.88 3.34 -3.05
N VAL A 49 -7.40 4.59 -3.06
CA VAL A 49 -7.53 5.47 -4.22
C VAL A 49 -6.17 6.07 -4.57
N ASN A 50 -5.82 5.98 -5.84
CA ASN A 50 -4.60 6.54 -6.41
C ASN A 50 -4.93 7.78 -7.23
N LEU A 51 -4.75 8.96 -6.63
CA LEU A 51 -4.91 10.27 -7.24
C LEU A 51 -3.64 10.76 -7.97
N SER A 52 -2.61 9.91 -8.04
CA SER A 52 -1.35 10.27 -8.69
C SER A 52 -1.40 9.98 -10.19
N LYS A 53 -0.40 10.51 -10.93
CA LYS A 53 -0.23 10.31 -12.37
C LYS A 53 0.37 8.95 -12.73
N PHE A 54 0.81 8.16 -11.75
CA PHE A 54 1.53 6.91 -11.96
C PHE A 54 0.82 5.75 -11.28
N SER A 55 0.97 4.54 -11.80
CA SER A 55 0.50 3.34 -11.11
C SER A 55 1.21 3.18 -9.77
N ARG A 56 0.47 2.76 -8.75
CA ARG A 56 0.97 2.56 -7.38
C ARG A 56 0.57 1.18 -6.87
N SER A 57 1.50 0.50 -6.22
CA SER A 57 1.22 -0.76 -5.56
C SER A 57 0.68 -0.55 -4.14
N VAL A 58 -0.27 -1.39 -3.75
CA VAL A 58 -0.80 -1.48 -2.39
C VAL A 58 -0.77 -2.95 -1.98
N THR A 59 -0.10 -3.24 -0.87
CA THR A 59 -0.06 -4.59 -0.28
C THR A 59 -0.82 -4.59 1.04
N VAL A 60 -1.81 -5.47 1.18
CA VAL A 60 -2.62 -5.63 2.39
C VAL A 60 -2.32 -6.97 3.06
N ARG A 61 -2.24 -6.94 4.39
CA ARG A 61 -2.24 -8.12 5.26
C ARG A 61 -3.25 -7.88 6.38
N VAL A 62 -4.02 -8.90 6.73
CA VAL A 62 -4.96 -8.86 7.86
C VAL A 62 -4.57 -9.96 8.83
N TYR A 63 -4.59 -9.64 10.12
CA TYR A 63 -4.22 -10.57 11.19
C TYR A 63 -5.34 -10.69 12.21
N ASP A 64 -5.75 -11.92 12.51
CA ASP A 64 -6.47 -12.22 13.74
C ASP A 64 -5.47 -12.17 14.91
N TRP A 65 -5.81 -11.40 15.94
CA TRP A 65 -5.03 -11.24 17.16
C TRP A 65 -5.70 -11.92 18.36
N SER A 66 -6.73 -12.72 18.11
CA SER A 66 -7.55 -13.31 19.17
C SER A 66 -6.72 -14.26 20.05
N SER A 67 -5.82 -15.06 19.49
CA SER A 67 -4.92 -15.91 20.30
C SER A 67 -3.88 -15.13 21.14
N GLY A 68 -3.76 -13.81 20.97
CA GLY A 68 -2.65 -13.02 21.50
C GLY A 68 -1.40 -13.02 20.61
N THR A 69 -1.36 -13.85 19.57
CA THR A 69 -0.34 -13.87 18.51
C THR A 69 -0.97 -13.57 17.16
N PRO A 70 -0.23 -13.02 16.19
CA PRO A 70 -0.81 -12.65 14.89
C PRO A 70 -1.02 -13.89 14.01
N VAL A 71 -2.28 -14.18 13.67
CA VAL A 71 -2.67 -15.23 12.72
C VAL A 71 -3.10 -14.57 11.40
N ALA A 72 -2.32 -14.76 10.34
CA ALA A 72 -2.58 -14.10 9.07
C ALA A 72 -3.79 -14.69 8.32
N LEU A 73 -4.73 -13.84 7.93
CA LEU A 73 -5.94 -14.18 7.20
C LEU A 73 -5.73 -14.04 5.68
N PRO A 74 -6.44 -14.83 4.85
CA PRO A 74 -6.48 -14.62 3.41
C PRO A 74 -7.06 -13.25 3.04
N VAL A 75 -6.47 -12.60 2.04
CA VAL A 75 -6.91 -11.31 1.51
C VAL A 75 -7.23 -11.45 0.03
N PHE A 76 -8.42 -11.00 -0.36
CA PHE A 76 -8.94 -10.99 -1.72
C PHE A 76 -8.60 -9.67 -2.41
N PRO A 77 -8.39 -9.66 -3.75
CA PRO A 77 -8.62 -10.76 -4.70
C PRO A 77 -7.46 -11.75 -4.87
N CYS A 78 -6.34 -11.60 -4.16
CA CYS A 78 -5.18 -12.47 -4.37
C CYS A 78 -5.30 -13.86 -3.76
N GLU A 79 -6.24 -14.07 -2.84
CA GLU A 79 -6.42 -15.33 -2.08
C GLU A 79 -5.16 -15.77 -1.31
N THR A 80 -4.37 -14.79 -0.85
CA THR A 80 -3.14 -15.04 -0.09
C THR A 80 -3.11 -14.21 1.19
N ARG A 81 -2.24 -14.60 2.13
CA ARG A 81 -1.98 -13.87 3.39
C ARG A 81 -1.29 -12.52 3.21
N SER A 82 -0.99 -12.13 1.96
CA SER A 82 -0.27 -10.92 1.60
C SER A 82 -0.62 -10.51 0.18
N CYS A 83 -1.79 -9.91 0.00
CA CYS A 83 -2.29 -9.54 -1.32
C CYS A 83 -1.69 -8.21 -1.78
N THR A 84 -1.13 -8.16 -3.00
CA THR A 84 -0.64 -6.93 -3.62
C THR A 84 -1.39 -6.66 -4.90
N VAL A 85 -1.93 -5.45 -5.03
CA VAL A 85 -2.59 -4.97 -6.24
C VAL A 85 -1.89 -3.71 -6.77
N TRP A 86 -2.03 -3.47 -8.07
CA TRP A 86 -1.53 -2.27 -8.73
C TRP A 86 -2.70 -1.38 -9.13
N LEU A 87 -2.82 -0.22 -8.48
CA LEU A 87 -3.83 0.77 -8.82
C LEU A 87 -3.28 1.71 -9.88
N GLY A 88 -3.95 1.74 -11.04
CA GLY A 88 -3.69 2.71 -12.10
C GLY A 88 -3.85 4.17 -11.64
N ALA A 89 -3.39 5.11 -12.47
CA ALA A 89 -3.55 6.53 -12.21
C ALA A 89 -5.04 6.93 -12.19
N ASN A 90 -5.43 7.76 -11.21
CA ASN A 90 -6.80 8.22 -10.99
C ASN A 90 -7.84 7.08 -10.91
N ARG A 91 -7.50 6.00 -10.18
CA ARG A 91 -8.37 4.84 -9.96
C ARG A 91 -8.49 4.51 -8.48
N SER A 92 -9.61 3.91 -8.12
CA SER A 92 -9.82 3.27 -6.81
C SER A 92 -10.04 1.78 -6.99
N ASP A 93 -9.71 1.03 -5.96
CA ASP A 93 -10.00 -0.40 -5.84
C ASP A 93 -10.04 -0.76 -4.35
N PHE A 94 -10.56 -1.93 -4.02
CA PHE A 94 -10.62 -2.41 -2.65
C PHE A 94 -10.06 -3.82 -2.52
N LEU A 95 -9.53 -4.10 -1.34
CA LEU A 95 -9.13 -5.43 -0.91
C LEU A 95 -9.91 -5.77 0.34
N TYR A 96 -10.20 -7.04 0.57
CA TYR A 96 -10.91 -7.41 1.78
C TYR A 96 -10.44 -8.75 2.33
N ALA A 97 -10.64 -8.95 3.63
CA ALA A 97 -10.48 -10.23 4.30
C ALA A 97 -11.79 -10.58 5.03
N ASP A 98 -12.15 -11.85 5.02
CA ASP A 98 -13.18 -12.39 5.89
C ASP A 98 -12.67 -12.40 7.33
N VAL A 99 -13.37 -11.68 8.20
CA VAL A 99 -13.10 -11.61 9.65
C VAL A 99 -14.29 -12.14 10.46
N SER A 100 -15.29 -12.76 9.83
CA SER A 100 -16.49 -13.31 10.50
C SER A 100 -16.13 -14.31 11.60
N ASN A 101 -15.06 -15.09 11.38
CA ASN A 101 -14.54 -16.09 12.33
C ASN A 101 -13.50 -15.54 13.32
N VAL A 102 -13.12 -14.26 13.23
CA VAL A 102 -12.27 -13.62 14.24
C VAL A 102 -13.08 -13.47 15.53
N GLN A 103 -12.56 -13.93 16.66
CA GLN A 103 -13.36 -13.92 17.89
C GLN A 103 -13.55 -12.52 18.46
N PHE A 104 -12.47 -11.72 18.57
CA PHE A 104 -12.57 -10.43 19.26
C PHE A 104 -11.77 -9.29 18.67
N LYS A 105 -10.62 -9.54 18.03
CA LYS A 105 -9.75 -8.43 17.60
C LYS A 105 -8.85 -8.78 16.42
N TYR A 106 -8.68 -7.83 15.52
CA TYR A 106 -7.87 -7.99 14.32
C TYR A 106 -7.05 -6.73 14.02
N GLU A 107 -6.07 -6.84 13.12
CA GLU A 107 -5.22 -5.75 12.66
C GLU A 107 -5.11 -5.78 11.14
N VAL A 108 -5.12 -4.61 10.50
CA VAL A 108 -4.81 -4.46 9.08
C VAL A 108 -3.48 -3.75 8.92
N ARG A 109 -2.58 -4.35 8.13
CA ARG A 109 -1.30 -3.75 7.73
C ARG A 109 -1.28 -3.48 6.24
N ILE A 110 -0.99 -2.24 5.87
CA ILE A 110 -0.99 -1.74 4.49
C ILE A 110 0.42 -1.26 4.16
N THR A 111 1.09 -1.91 3.19
CA THR A 111 2.39 -1.47 2.68
C THR A 111 2.21 -0.82 1.32
N ARG A 112 2.68 0.41 1.18
CA ARG A 112 2.51 1.20 -0.05
C ARG A 112 3.61 2.26 -0.19
N PRO A 113 3.82 2.81 -1.41
CA PRO A 113 4.62 4.01 -1.58
C PRO A 113 4.16 5.13 -0.64
N ILE A 114 5.12 5.84 -0.04
CA ILE A 114 4.86 7.03 0.78
C ILE A 114 4.52 8.16 -0.18
N ASP A 115 3.25 8.22 -0.55
CA ASP A 115 2.68 9.18 -1.50
C ASP A 115 1.39 9.72 -0.90
N ARG A 116 1.27 11.06 -0.81
CA ARG A 116 0.06 11.72 -0.29
C ARG A 116 -1.14 11.57 -1.24
N ASN A 117 -0.87 11.33 -2.52
CA ASN A 117 -1.89 11.08 -3.54
C ASN A 117 -2.33 9.63 -3.60
N LEU A 118 -1.77 8.76 -2.77
CA LEU A 118 -2.30 7.42 -2.54
C LEU A 118 -2.98 7.43 -1.18
N VAL A 119 -4.28 7.18 -1.17
CA VAL A 119 -5.11 7.20 0.04
C VAL A 119 -5.59 5.80 0.32
N THR A 120 -5.56 5.40 1.59
CA THR A 120 -6.02 4.08 2.03
C THR A 120 -6.82 4.21 3.32
N ASN A 121 -8.04 3.68 3.32
CA ASN A 121 -8.91 3.63 4.49
C ASN A 121 -9.24 2.17 4.81
N VAL A 122 -9.62 1.90 6.05
CA VAL A 122 -10.05 0.57 6.50
C VAL A 122 -11.44 0.68 7.11
N PHE A 123 -12.32 -0.25 6.76
CA PHE A 123 -13.67 -0.36 7.27
C PHE A 123 -13.96 -1.82 7.65
N GLY A 124 -14.44 -2.05 8.86
CA GLY A 124 -15.19 -3.25 9.20
C GLY A 124 -16.61 -3.09 8.66
N VAL A 125 -17.03 -4.03 7.83
CA VAL A 125 -18.32 -3.99 7.13
C VAL A 125 -19.13 -5.25 7.38
N SER A 126 -20.45 -5.13 7.29
CA SER A 126 -21.36 -6.28 7.24
C SER A 126 -21.17 -7.09 5.95
N ASN A 127 -21.98 -8.12 5.76
CA ASN A 127 -22.12 -8.73 4.44
C ASN A 127 -22.71 -7.72 3.41
N THR A 128 -22.69 -8.06 2.13
CA THR A 128 -23.23 -7.26 1.01
C THR A 128 -24.58 -6.64 1.40
N PRO A 129 -24.73 -5.30 1.35
CA PRO A 129 -23.97 -4.34 0.54
C PRO A 129 -22.75 -3.69 1.24
N PHE A 130 -22.09 -4.38 2.19
CA PHE A 130 -20.89 -3.88 2.89
C PHE A 130 -21.14 -2.61 3.71
N THR A 131 -22.18 -2.64 4.56
CA THR A 131 -22.50 -1.52 5.44
C THR A 131 -21.40 -1.35 6.52
N PRO A 132 -20.76 -0.18 6.62
CA PRO A 132 -19.77 0.09 7.67
C PRO A 132 -20.33 -0.10 9.07
N GLN A 133 -19.58 -0.78 9.93
CA GLN A 133 -19.95 -1.04 11.31
C GLN A 133 -19.39 0.05 12.23
N PRO A 134 -20.17 0.52 13.22
CA PRO A 134 -19.70 1.53 14.16
C PRO A 134 -18.41 1.13 14.87
N GLY A 135 -17.45 2.07 14.94
CA GLY A 135 -16.18 1.88 15.64
C GLY A 135 -15.11 1.11 14.86
N ASP A 136 -15.44 0.55 13.69
CA ASP A 136 -14.53 -0.27 12.89
C ASP A 136 -13.97 0.47 11.66
N THR A 137 -13.87 1.81 11.77
CA THR A 137 -13.42 2.70 10.69
C THR A 137 -12.09 3.34 11.04
N VAL A 138 -11.09 3.17 10.17
CA VAL A 138 -9.78 3.81 10.28
C VAL A 138 -9.43 4.53 8.99
N LEU A 139 -9.53 5.85 9.01
CA LEU A 139 -9.13 6.70 7.89
C LEU A 139 -7.61 6.79 7.77
N GLN A 140 -7.09 7.12 6.59
CA GLN A 140 -5.64 7.25 6.34
C GLN A 140 -4.91 8.04 7.42
N LYS A 141 -5.47 9.16 7.88
CA LYS A 141 -4.86 10.04 8.88
C LYS A 141 -4.67 9.38 10.25
N ASN A 142 -5.45 8.34 10.55
CA ASN A 142 -5.41 7.58 11.80
C ASN A 142 -4.48 6.36 11.70
N LEU A 143 -3.99 6.01 10.50
CA LEU A 143 -3.08 4.89 10.33
C LEU A 143 -1.69 5.22 10.89
N VAL A 144 -1.17 4.32 11.72
CA VAL A 144 0.16 4.47 12.33
C VAL A 144 1.21 3.85 11.43
N ARG A 145 2.23 4.64 11.06
CA ARG A 145 3.36 4.10 10.29
C ARG A 145 4.29 3.32 11.22
N ILE A 146 4.58 2.08 10.87
CA ILE A 146 5.52 1.21 11.59
C ILE A 146 6.81 1.01 10.80
N ARG A 147 7.94 0.89 11.51
CA ARG A 147 9.19 0.42 10.90
C ARG A 147 9.09 -1.09 10.71
N ARG A 148 9.65 -1.60 9.61
CA ARG A 148 10.00 -3.02 9.55
C ARG A 148 11.01 -3.26 10.67
N MET A 149 10.66 -4.13 11.61
CA MET A 149 11.66 -4.73 12.50
C MET A 149 12.59 -5.53 11.60
N ARG A 150 13.90 -5.25 11.69
CA ARG A 150 14.93 -5.96 10.95
C ARG A 150 15.16 -7.34 11.56
#